data_AF-A0A7C7MBK2-F1
#
_entry.id   AF-A0A7C7MBK2-F1
#
_cell.length_a   1.000
_cell.length_b   1.000
_cell.length_c   1.000
_cell.angle_alpha   90.00
_cell.angle_beta   90.00
_cell.angle_gamma   90.00
#
_symmetry.space_group_name_H-M   'P 1'
#
loop_
_entity.id
_entity.type
_entity.pdbx_description
1 polymer ?
#
loop_
_entity_poly.entity_id
_entity_poly.type
_entity_poly.pdbx_seq_one_letter_code
_entity_poly.pdbx_strand_id
1 'polypeptide(L)'
;MGPIFTLLIALAQGRKSNTMTYLGLGMAVVGAIIIQANDFSILGGENFFGNSLALLSALFFALTYVVAEAIRVETGNIVYGRALFLVAAITLLVIAVFFGNSIFDFQPQHIVWLLFLGLVPSILGHNMLNYAVKYVTPTAVSSVPLGEPIIASLFGLFLFGEAIPVSAILGGPIILIGVYIIINNQVSGANN
;
A
#
# COMPACT_ATOMS: atom_id res chain seq x y z
N MET A 1 -2.26 -7.09 2.86
CA MET A 1 -1.70 -7.60 4.13
C MET A 1 -0.80 -6.60 4.89
N GLY A 2 -0.31 -5.52 4.26
CA GLY A 2 0.56 -4.54 4.92
C GLY A 2 0.09 -4.03 6.30
N PRO A 3 -1.17 -3.59 6.46
CA PRO A 3 -1.70 -3.09 7.75
C PRO A 3 -1.67 -4.09 8.91
N ILE A 4 -1.76 -5.39 8.59
CA ILE A 4 -1.70 -6.46 9.59
C ILE A 4 -0.27 -6.53 10.13
N PHE A 5 0.73 -6.53 9.25
CA PHE A 5 2.13 -6.55 9.65
C PHE A 5 2.54 -5.28 10.39
N THR A 6 2.08 -4.09 9.97
CA THR A 6 2.38 -2.85 10.72
C THR A 6 1.81 -2.89 12.13
N LEU A 7 0.59 -3.41 12.30
CA LEU A 7 -0.02 -3.58 13.61
C LEU A 7 0.75 -4.59 14.47
N LEU A 8 1.13 -5.75 13.91
CA LEU A 8 1.92 -6.76 14.62
C LEU A 8 3.27 -6.20 15.09
N ILE A 9 3.97 -5.46 14.23
CA ILE A 9 5.24 -4.81 14.57
C ILE A 9 5.02 -3.76 15.67
N ALA A 10 3.96 -2.94 15.58
CA ALA A 10 3.63 -1.96 16.61
C ALA A 10 3.34 -2.61 17.98
N LEU A 11 2.65 -3.75 18.00
CA LEU A 11 2.40 -4.53 19.21
C LEU A 11 3.68 -5.15 19.78
N ALA A 12 4.57 -5.66 18.92
CA ALA A 12 5.88 -6.16 19.34
C ALA A 12 6.76 -5.06 19.96
N GLN A 13 6.57 -3.80 19.56
CA GLN A 13 7.21 -2.63 20.18
C GLN A 13 6.53 -2.18 21.48
N GLY A 14 5.51 -2.90 21.97
CA GLY A 14 4.79 -2.57 23.19
C GLY A 14 3.81 -1.40 23.06
N ARG A 15 3.51 -0.93 21.85
CA ARG A 15 2.55 0.16 21.64
C ARG A 15 1.13 -0.36 21.84
N LYS A 16 0.34 0.34 22.66
CA LYS A 16 -1.07 0.01 22.84
C LYS A 16 -1.86 0.48 21.61
N SER A 17 -2.60 -0.45 21.02
CA SER A 17 -3.53 -0.15 19.93
C SER A 17 -4.97 -0.15 20.45
N ASN A 18 -5.79 0.78 19.98
CA ASN A 18 -7.19 0.92 20.38
C ASN A 18 -8.02 -0.23 19.79
N THR A 19 -8.98 -0.78 20.54
CA THR A 19 -9.95 -1.79 20.09
C THR A 19 -10.61 -1.44 18.75
N MET A 20 -10.88 -0.15 18.51
CA MET A 20 -11.44 0.31 17.24
C MET A 20 -10.50 0.14 16.04
N THR A 21 -9.18 0.20 16.24
CA THR A 21 -8.20 -0.06 15.17
C THR A 21 -8.23 -1.52 14.75
N TYR A 22 -8.42 -2.46 15.69
CA TYR A 22 -8.59 -3.88 15.35
C TYR A 22 -9.87 -4.14 14.59
N LEU A 23 -10.99 -3.54 15.02
CA LEU A 23 -12.28 -3.67 14.34
C LEU A 23 -12.22 -3.11 12.91
N GLY A 24 -11.70 -1.88 12.76
CA GLY A 24 -11.55 -1.27 11.44
C GLY A 24 -10.62 -2.07 10.52
N LEU A 25 -9.52 -2.61 11.05
CA LEU A 25 -8.63 -3.48 10.29
C LEU A 25 -9.32 -4.79 9.89
N GLY A 26 -10.06 -5.42 10.81
CA GLY A 26 -10.84 -6.62 10.52
C GLY A 26 -11.83 -6.38 9.37
N MET A 27 -12.57 -5.27 9.41
CA MET A 27 -13.48 -4.88 8.33
C MET A 27 -12.73 -4.67 7.01
N ALA A 28 -11.64 -3.91 7.01
CA ALA A 28 -10.88 -3.63 5.81
C ALA A 28 -10.30 -4.91 5.17
N VAL A 29 -9.84 -5.86 5.99
CA VAL A 29 -9.35 -7.16 5.52
C VAL A 29 -10.48 -8.01 4.95
N VAL A 30 -11.64 -8.07 5.61
CA VAL A 30 -12.81 -8.80 5.09
C VAL A 30 -13.26 -8.23 3.74
N GLY A 31 -13.36 -6.90 3.63
CA GLY A 31 -13.69 -6.25 2.38
C GLY A 31 -12.67 -6.54 1.27
N ALA A 32 -11.37 -6.52 1.58
CA ALA A 32 -10.32 -6.86 0.62
C ALA A 32 -10.38 -8.33 0.17
N ILE A 33 -10.70 -9.26 1.08
CA ILE A 33 -10.92 -10.67 0.73
C ILE A 33 -12.12 -10.81 -0.21
N ILE A 34 -13.22 -10.10 0.05
CA ILE A 34 -14.41 -10.12 -0.82
C ILE A 34 -14.06 -9.65 -2.23
N ILE A 35 -13.31 -8.54 -2.36
CA ILE A 35 -12.88 -8.02 -3.67
C ILE A 35 -12.05 -9.07 -4.42
N GLN A 36 -11.09 -9.69 -3.75
CA GLN A 36 -10.18 -10.68 -4.34
C GLN A 36 -10.74 -12.11 -4.38
N ALA A 37 -11.97 -12.34 -3.93
CA ALA A 37 -12.54 -13.69 -3.82
C ALA A 37 -12.68 -14.40 -5.18
N ASN A 38 -12.90 -13.64 -6.25
CA ASN A 38 -13.00 -14.19 -7.61
C ASN A 38 -11.66 -14.62 -8.19
N ASP A 39 -10.56 -14.01 -7.75
CA ASP A 39 -9.19 -14.34 -8.15
C ASP A 39 -8.55 -15.39 -7.23
N PHE A 40 -9.23 -15.76 -6.15
CA PHE A 40 -8.77 -16.75 -5.19
C PHE A 40 -8.96 -18.17 -5.75
N SER A 41 -8.06 -18.57 -6.64
CA SER A 41 -7.83 -19.98 -6.97
C SER A 41 -7.14 -20.69 -5.79
N ILE A 42 -7.76 -20.69 -4.60
CA ILE A 42 -7.24 -21.33 -3.36
C ILE A 42 -7.10 -22.85 -3.53
N LEU A 43 -7.82 -23.43 -4.49
CA LEU A 43 -7.96 -24.88 -4.66
C LEU A 43 -7.07 -25.48 -5.76
N GLY A 44 -6.43 -24.66 -6.59
CA GLY A 44 -5.37 -25.10 -7.50
C GLY A 44 -4.04 -24.74 -6.88
N GLY A 45 -3.18 -25.73 -6.58
CA GLY A 45 -1.87 -25.55 -5.93
C GLY A 45 -0.84 -24.76 -6.73
N GLU A 46 -1.26 -23.72 -7.45
CA GLU A 46 -0.42 -22.92 -8.32
C GLU A 46 0.08 -21.71 -7.52
N ASN A 47 1.40 -21.70 -7.29
CA ASN A 47 2.22 -20.57 -6.82
C ASN A 47 2.30 -20.32 -5.30
N PHE A 48 2.48 -21.36 -4.48
CA PHE A 48 2.93 -21.22 -3.08
C PHE A 48 4.16 -20.29 -2.94
N PHE A 49 5.09 -20.37 -3.88
CA PHE A 49 6.27 -19.51 -3.92
C PHE A 49 5.90 -18.03 -4.12
N GLY A 50 5.01 -17.73 -5.07
CA GLY A 50 4.52 -16.37 -5.32
C GLY A 50 3.79 -15.78 -4.11
N ASN A 51 2.90 -16.56 -3.49
CA ASN A 51 2.19 -16.15 -2.28
C ASN A 51 3.16 -15.87 -1.11
N SER A 52 4.20 -16.70 -0.96
CA SER A 52 5.24 -16.49 0.05
C SER A 52 6.02 -15.19 -0.19
N LEU A 53 6.39 -14.91 -1.45
CA LEU A 53 7.06 -13.66 -1.83
C LEU A 53 6.15 -12.44 -1.61
N ALA A 54 4.85 -12.54 -1.91
CA ALA A 54 3.90 -11.46 -1.67
C ALA A 54 3.74 -11.14 -0.17
N LEU A 55 3.71 -12.17 0.69
CA LEU A 55 3.70 -11.99 2.14
C LEU A 55 5.00 -11.36 2.64
N LEU A 56 6.16 -11.80 2.12
CA LEU A 56 7.46 -11.24 2.47
C LEU A 56 7.58 -9.77 2.03
N SER A 57 7.08 -9.42 0.84
CA SER A 57 6.99 -8.04 0.36
C SER A 57 6.13 -7.18 1.30
N ALA A 58 4.97 -7.68 1.71
CA ALA A 58 4.09 -6.98 2.64
C ALA A 58 4.76 -6.74 4.02
N LEU A 59 5.60 -7.67 4.48
CA LEU A 59 6.39 -7.49 5.71
C LEU A 59 7.43 -6.37 5.56
N PHE A 60 8.22 -6.38 4.47
CA PHE A 60 9.21 -5.32 4.22
C PHE A 60 8.55 -3.95 4.02
N PHE A 61 7.40 -3.91 3.37
CA PHE A 61 6.61 -2.69 3.22
C PHE A 61 6.16 -2.14 4.57
N ALA A 62 5.69 -3.01 5.48
CA ALA A 62 5.34 -2.63 6.85
C ALA A 62 6.54 -2.12 7.64
N LEU A 63 7.69 -2.81 7.57
CA LEU A 63 8.94 -2.37 8.20
C LEU A 63 9.37 -0.99 7.70
N THR A 64 9.26 -0.74 6.39
CA THR A 64 9.61 0.56 5.79
C THR A 64 8.81 1.68 6.40
N TYR A 65 7.50 1.51 6.59
CA TYR A 65 6.66 2.53 7.23
C TYR A 65 6.96 2.74 8.71
N VAL A 66 7.26 1.68 9.45
CA VAL A 66 7.64 1.78 10.87
C VAL A 66 8.99 2.49 11.03
N VAL A 67 9.96 2.19 10.17
CA VAL A 67 11.26 2.87 10.14
C VAL A 67 11.10 4.32 9.66
N ALA A 68 10.25 4.57 8.65
CA ALA A 68 9.94 5.90 8.17
C ALA A 68 9.37 6.78 9.29
N GLU A 69 8.46 6.24 10.11
CA GLU A 69 7.91 6.95 11.27
C GLU A 69 9.02 7.41 12.23
N ALA A 70 9.96 6.54 12.58
CA ALA A 70 11.08 6.88 13.47
C ALA A 70 12.01 7.94 12.87
N ILE A 71 12.33 7.84 11.58
CA ILE A 71 13.27 8.76 10.90
C ILE A 71 12.62 10.14 10.62
N ARG A 72 11.33 10.16 10.26
CA ARG A 72 10.60 11.37 9.83
C ARG A 72 10.29 12.35 10.97
N VAL A 73 10.53 11.97 12.23
CA VAL A 73 10.48 12.90 13.38
C VAL A 73 11.47 14.06 13.18
N GLU A 74 12.69 13.75 12.72
CA GLU A 74 13.81 14.72 12.67
C GLU A 74 14.18 15.19 11.26
N THR A 75 13.64 14.57 10.19
CA THR A 75 14.02 14.90 8.80
C THR A 75 12.90 15.49 7.95
N GLY A 76 13.27 16.44 7.10
CA GLY A 76 12.41 17.01 6.06
C GLY A 76 12.01 15.98 5.00
N ASN A 77 10.78 16.11 4.48
CA ASN A 77 10.16 15.12 3.57
C ASN A 77 10.94 14.92 2.27
N ILE A 78 11.52 16.01 1.75
CA ILE A 78 12.28 16.01 0.50
C ILE A 78 13.59 15.23 0.65
N VAL A 79 14.27 15.35 1.79
CA VAL A 79 15.56 14.66 2.03
C VAL A 79 15.34 13.15 2.14
N TYR A 80 14.34 12.76 2.93
CA TYR A 80 13.95 11.35 3.08
C TYR A 80 13.50 10.75 1.74
N GLY A 81 12.57 11.41 1.04
CA GLY A 81 12.05 10.93 -0.24
C GLY A 81 13.14 10.77 -1.30
N ARG A 82 14.05 11.75 -1.42
CA ARG A 82 15.18 11.67 -2.38
C ARG A 82 16.07 10.46 -2.11
N ALA A 83 16.46 10.23 -0.86
CA ALA A 83 17.31 9.11 -0.50
C ALA A 83 16.59 7.77 -0.74
N LEU A 84 15.32 7.68 -0.33
CA LEU A 84 14.50 6.48 -0.51
C LEU A 84 14.35 6.10 -1.99
N PHE A 85 13.95 7.05 -2.83
CA PHE A 85 13.76 6.80 -4.26
C PHE A 85 15.09 6.53 -4.98
N LEU A 86 16.19 7.16 -4.57
CA LEU A 86 17.51 6.88 -5.13
C LEU A 86 17.96 5.45 -4.81
N VAL A 87 17.82 5.02 -3.56
CA VAL A 87 18.16 3.64 -3.16
C VAL A 87 17.27 2.63 -3.89
N ALA A 88 15.97 2.90 -4.02
CA ALA A 88 15.06 2.06 -4.78
C ALA A 88 15.47 1.95 -6.26
N ALA A 89 15.81 3.07 -6.90
CA ALA A 89 16.24 3.11 -8.29
C ALA A 89 17.54 2.32 -8.50
N ILE A 90 18.55 2.48 -7.63
CA ILE A 90 19.81 1.72 -7.70
C ILE A 90 19.54 0.23 -7.50
N THR A 91 18.70 -0.14 -6.54
CA THR A 91 18.38 -1.54 -6.26
C THR A 91 17.71 -2.20 -7.46
N LEU A 92 16.73 -1.54 -8.06
CA LEU A 92 16.07 -2.03 -9.27
C LEU A 92 17.03 -2.10 -10.46
N LEU A 93 17.94 -1.13 -10.61
CA LEU A 93 18.97 -1.14 -11.65
C LEU A 93 19.88 -2.37 -11.52
N VAL A 94 20.38 -2.65 -10.31
CA VAL A 94 21.24 -3.81 -10.05
C VAL A 94 20.50 -5.12 -10.36
N ILE A 95 19.24 -5.23 -9.94
CA ILE A 95 18.41 -6.41 -10.23
C ILE A 95 18.22 -6.54 -11.76
N ALA A 96 17.88 -5.48 -12.47
CA ALA A 96 17.67 -5.51 -13.91
C ALA A 96 18.92 -5.98 -14.67
N VAL A 97 20.09 -5.46 -14.31
CA VAL A 97 21.38 -5.86 -14.90
C VAL A 97 21.71 -7.32 -14.57
N PHE A 98 21.49 -7.76 -13.33
CA PHE A 98 21.79 -9.12 -12.90
C PHE A 98 20.98 -10.17 -13.65
N PHE A 99 19.72 -9.87 -13.97
CA PHE A 99 18.85 -10.73 -14.79
C PHE A 99 19.03 -10.55 -16.30
N GLY A 100 19.96 -9.69 -16.74
CA GLY A 100 20.26 -9.47 -18.16
C GLY A 100 19.16 -8.75 -18.94
N ASN A 101 18.26 -8.03 -18.26
CA ASN A 101 17.19 -7.29 -18.92
C ASN A 101 17.72 -6.00 -19.52
N SER A 102 17.29 -5.67 -20.73
CA SER A 102 17.66 -4.41 -21.37
C SER A 102 16.88 -3.24 -20.75
N ILE A 103 17.60 -2.32 -20.10
CA ILE A 103 17.02 -1.14 -19.41
C ILE A 103 16.52 -0.10 -20.42
N PHE A 104 17.07 -0.11 -21.63
CA PHE A 104 16.78 0.88 -22.68
C PHE A 104 15.91 0.33 -23.81
N ASP A 105 15.40 -0.90 -23.67
CA ASP A 105 14.50 -1.51 -24.64
C ASP A 105 13.04 -1.11 -24.35
N PHE A 106 12.73 0.15 -24.62
CA PHE A 106 11.37 0.67 -24.54
C PHE A 106 11.02 1.46 -25.79
N GLN A 107 9.77 1.31 -26.25
CA GLN A 107 9.28 2.10 -27.37
C GLN A 107 9.09 3.57 -26.95
N PRO A 108 9.37 4.56 -27.82
CA PRO A 108 9.24 5.98 -27.47
C PRO A 108 7.85 6.39 -26.95
N GLN A 109 6.80 5.70 -27.41
CA GLN A 109 5.42 5.90 -26.96
C GLN A 109 5.21 5.59 -25.45
N HIS A 110 6.03 4.72 -24.86
CA HIS A 110 5.93 4.33 -23.46
C HIS A 110 6.56 5.35 -22.51
N ILE A 111 7.41 6.25 -23.03
CA ILE A 111 8.10 7.27 -22.21
C ILE A 111 7.10 8.15 -21.47
N VAL A 112 6.01 8.55 -22.15
CA VAL A 112 4.97 9.40 -21.56
C VAL A 112 4.32 8.71 -20.36
N TRP A 113 3.97 7.43 -20.50
CA TRP A 113 3.38 6.63 -19.43
C TRP A 113 4.37 6.36 -18.29
N LEU A 114 5.64 6.14 -18.61
CA LEU A 114 6.69 5.94 -17.60
C LEU A 114 6.92 7.21 -16.78
N LEU A 115 6.96 8.38 -17.43
CA LEU A 115 7.01 9.67 -16.75
C LEU A 115 5.75 9.92 -15.91
N PHE A 116 4.58 9.55 -16.42
CA PHE A 116 3.33 9.67 -15.67
C PHE A 116 3.34 8.81 -14.40
N LEU A 117 3.76 7.54 -14.47
CA LEU A 117 3.90 6.65 -13.31
C LEU A 117 4.97 7.12 -12.32
N GLY A 118 6.06 7.70 -12.81
CA GLY A 118 7.11 8.26 -11.96
C GLY A 118 6.69 9.53 -11.24
N LEU A 119 5.95 10.42 -11.91
CA LEU A 119 5.57 11.72 -11.33
C LEU A 119 4.31 11.61 -10.47
N VAL A 120 3.27 10.91 -10.95
CA VAL A 120 1.94 10.94 -10.34
C VAL A 120 1.83 9.95 -9.17
N PRO A 121 1.74 8.62 -9.35
CA PRO A 121 1.61 7.73 -8.21
C PRO A 121 2.89 7.66 -7.37
N SER A 122 4.08 7.76 -7.98
CA SER A 122 5.33 7.65 -7.22
C SER A 122 5.69 8.93 -6.46
N ILE A 123 5.92 10.06 -7.16
CA ILE A 123 6.34 11.29 -6.47
C ILE A 123 5.17 11.98 -5.76
N LEU A 124 3.95 11.99 -6.27
CA LEU A 124 2.82 12.59 -5.52
C LEU A 124 2.25 11.56 -4.54
N GLY A 125 1.78 10.41 -5.02
CA GLY A 125 1.07 9.42 -4.20
C GLY A 125 1.90 8.87 -3.04
N HIS A 126 2.98 8.15 -3.33
CA HIS A 126 3.80 7.53 -2.28
C HIS A 126 4.47 8.57 -1.36
N ASN A 127 4.80 9.74 -1.88
CA ASN A 127 5.38 10.80 -1.05
C ASN A 127 4.33 11.42 -0.10
N MET A 128 3.07 11.56 -0.53
CA MET A 128 1.97 11.97 0.36
C MET A 128 1.74 10.95 1.47
N LEU A 129 1.81 9.65 1.16
CA LEU A 129 1.72 8.59 2.18
C LEU A 129 2.90 8.67 3.15
N ASN A 130 4.14 8.75 2.66
CA ASN A 130 5.33 8.92 3.50
C ASN A 130 5.32 10.21 4.33
N TYR A 131 4.67 11.25 3.79
CA TYR A 131 4.44 12.48 4.54
C TYR A 131 3.46 12.27 5.68
N ALA A 132 2.34 11.58 5.40
CA ALA A 132 1.29 11.29 6.37
C ALA A 132 1.77 10.45 7.56
N VAL A 133 2.76 9.57 7.38
CA VAL A 133 3.37 8.75 8.46
C VAL A 133 3.91 9.58 9.62
N LYS A 134 4.22 10.87 9.39
CA LYS A 134 4.63 11.79 10.45
C LYS A 134 3.46 12.18 11.38
N TYR A 135 2.23 12.13 10.89
CA TYR A 135 1.03 12.65 11.57
C TYR A 135 0.03 11.56 11.96
N VAL A 136 0.04 10.43 11.26
CA VAL A 136 -0.82 9.28 11.50
C VAL A 136 0.01 8.02 11.61
N THR A 137 -0.48 7.01 12.33
CA THR A 137 0.31 5.81 12.58
C THR A 137 0.54 5.00 11.28
N PRO A 138 1.61 4.19 11.22
CA PRO A 138 1.89 3.29 10.09
C PRO A 138 0.70 2.40 9.70
N THR A 139 -0.13 1.98 10.66
CA THR A 139 -1.32 1.14 10.40
C THR A 139 -2.44 1.90 9.70
N ALA A 140 -2.60 3.21 9.93
CA ALA A 140 -3.54 4.01 9.14
C ALA A 140 -3.01 4.26 7.73
N VAL A 141 -1.75 4.65 7.60
CA VAL A 141 -1.19 4.98 6.27
C VAL A 141 -1.21 3.75 5.37
N SER A 142 -0.80 2.60 5.88
CA SER A 142 -0.77 1.36 5.10
C SER A 142 -2.16 0.81 4.79
N SER A 143 -3.22 1.26 5.48
CA SER A 143 -4.60 0.79 5.20
C SER A 143 -5.27 1.57 4.08
N VAL A 144 -4.84 2.81 3.79
CA VAL A 144 -5.36 3.63 2.69
C VAL A 144 -5.25 2.93 1.32
N PRO A 145 -4.12 2.29 0.95
CA PRO A 145 -4.01 1.52 -0.29
C PRO A 145 -5.04 0.39 -0.46
N LEU A 146 -5.66 -0.11 0.62
CA LEU A 146 -6.72 -1.12 0.48
C LEU A 146 -7.93 -0.59 -0.29
N GLY A 147 -8.11 0.73 -0.37
CA GLY A 147 -9.17 1.37 -1.18
C GLY A 147 -8.84 1.52 -2.67
N GLU A 148 -7.59 1.29 -3.09
CA GLU A 148 -7.17 1.41 -4.50
C GLU A 148 -8.03 0.57 -5.48
N PRO A 149 -8.42 -0.68 -5.18
CA PRO A 149 -9.25 -1.48 -6.09
C PRO A 149 -10.60 -0.84 -6.40
N ILE A 150 -11.14 -0.05 -5.46
CA ILE A 150 -12.42 0.65 -5.63
C ILE A 150 -12.24 1.80 -6.64
N ILE A 151 -11.19 2.59 -6.44
CA ILE A 151 -10.83 3.70 -7.32
C ILE A 151 -10.52 3.16 -8.72
N ALA A 152 -9.73 2.08 -8.80
CA ALA A 152 -9.41 1.40 -10.06
C ALA A 152 -10.67 0.92 -10.78
N SER A 153 -11.63 0.32 -10.07
CA SER A 153 -12.90 -0.13 -10.65
C SER A 153 -13.73 1.03 -11.20
N LEU A 154 -13.75 2.18 -10.49
CA LEU A 154 -14.44 3.39 -10.97
C LEU A 154 -13.77 3.97 -12.22
N PHE A 155 -12.44 4.06 -12.24
CA PHE A 155 -11.71 4.49 -13.43
C PHE A 155 -11.88 3.52 -14.60
N GLY A 156 -11.93 2.21 -14.33
CA GLY A 156 -12.28 1.16 -15.30
C GLY A 156 -13.61 1.46 -16.00
N LEU A 157 -14.64 1.76 -15.22
CA LEU A 157 -15.95 2.17 -15.74
C LEU A 157 -15.88 3.48 -16.55
N PHE A 158 -15.26 4.54 -16.02
CA PHE A 158 -15.27 5.86 -16.65
C PHE A 158 -14.41 5.96 -17.92
N LEU A 159 -13.22 5.33 -17.91
CA LEU A 159 -12.26 5.45 -19.00
C LEU A 159 -12.45 4.36 -20.07
N PHE A 160 -12.81 3.15 -19.65
CA PHE A 160 -12.86 1.98 -20.53
C PHE A 160 -14.28 1.43 -20.74
N GLY A 161 -15.27 1.94 -20.01
CA GLY A 161 -16.65 1.44 -20.09
C GLY A 161 -16.83 0.05 -19.50
N GLU A 162 -15.89 -0.39 -18.65
CA GLU A 162 -15.94 -1.72 -18.02
C GLU A 162 -17.02 -1.78 -16.93
N ALA A 163 -17.69 -2.93 -16.81
CA ALA A 163 -18.65 -3.14 -15.73
C ALA A 163 -17.92 -3.23 -14.38
N ILE A 164 -18.44 -2.53 -13.37
CA ILE A 164 -17.89 -2.64 -12.00
C ILE A 164 -18.14 -4.05 -11.49
N PRO A 165 -17.10 -4.78 -11.04
CA PRO A 165 -17.28 -6.13 -10.53
C PRO A 165 -18.13 -6.12 -9.26
N VAL A 166 -19.04 -7.09 -9.14
CA VAL A 166 -19.95 -7.21 -7.98
C VAL A 166 -19.16 -7.30 -6.67
N SER A 167 -17.97 -7.91 -6.70
CA SER A 167 -17.07 -7.99 -5.56
C SER A 167 -16.58 -6.61 -5.09
N ALA A 168 -16.31 -5.66 -5.99
CA ALA A 168 -15.97 -4.29 -5.64
C ALA A 168 -17.17 -3.51 -5.08
N ILE A 169 -18.39 -3.77 -5.57
CA ILE A 169 -19.61 -3.15 -5.05
C ILE A 169 -19.89 -3.60 -3.61
N LEU A 170 -19.67 -4.88 -3.29
CA LEU A 170 -19.91 -5.43 -1.96
C LEU A 170 -18.74 -5.16 -1.00
N GLY A 171 -17.51 -5.42 -1.43
CA GLY A 171 -16.31 -5.28 -0.60
C GLY A 171 -15.87 -3.84 -0.43
N GLY A 172 -16.07 -2.98 -1.43
CA GLY A 172 -15.61 -1.59 -1.43
C GLY A 172 -16.13 -0.76 -0.25
N PRO A 173 -17.44 -0.71 0.01
CA PRO A 173 -17.99 0.00 1.16
C PRO A 173 -17.43 -0.51 2.50
N ILE A 174 -17.22 -1.83 2.63
CA ILE A 174 -16.68 -2.43 3.85
C ILE A 174 -15.24 -1.97 4.09
N ILE A 175 -14.41 -1.91 3.03
CA ILE A 175 -13.04 -1.38 3.11
C ILE A 175 -13.07 0.09 3.53
N LEU A 176 -13.87 0.92 2.87
CA LEU A 176 -13.94 2.36 3.16
C LEU A 176 -14.36 2.64 4.60
N ILE A 177 -15.36 1.91 5.10
CA ILE A 177 -15.80 2.03 6.50
C ILE A 177 -14.68 1.59 7.45
N GLY A 178 -14.02 0.46 7.17
CA GLY A 178 -12.90 -0.03 7.98
C GLY A 178 -11.74 0.96 8.06
N VAL A 179 -11.31 1.49 6.91
CA VAL A 179 -10.26 2.51 6.81
C VAL A 179 -10.67 3.80 7.54
N TYR A 180 -11.91 4.25 7.36
CA TYR A 180 -12.44 5.43 8.05
C TYR A 180 -12.38 5.27 9.57
N ILE A 181 -12.79 4.12 10.12
CA ILE A 181 -12.73 3.83 11.55
C ILE A 181 -11.27 3.89 12.05
N ILE A 182 -10.32 3.31 11.31
CA ILE A 182 -8.89 3.33 11.66
C ILE A 182 -8.38 4.77 11.74
N ILE A 183 -8.65 5.58 10.70
CA ILE A 183 -8.14 6.96 10.63
C ILE A 183 -8.79 7.83 11.71
N ASN A 184 -10.10 7.78 11.87
CA ASN A 184 -10.84 8.61 12.83
C ASN A 184 -10.40 8.35 14.28
N ASN A 185 -10.15 7.10 14.65
CA ASN A 185 -9.71 6.75 16.00
C ASN A 185 -8.26 7.15 16.29
N GLN A 186 -7.42 7.29 15.27
CA GLN A 186 -6.05 7.77 15.46
C GLN A 186 -6.00 9.28 15.68
N VAL A 187 -6.84 10.04 14.98
CA VAL A 187 -6.96 11.49 15.19
C VAL A 187 -7.48 11.78 16.61
N SER A 188 -8.46 11.02 17.09
CA SER A 188 -9.01 11.19 18.45
C SER A 188 -8.05 10.77 19.57
N GLY A 189 -7.12 9.83 19.32
CA GLY A 189 -6.12 9.40 20.29
C GLY A 189 -4.95 10.38 20.46
N ALA A 190 -4.70 11.25 19.48
CA ALA A 190 -3.64 12.26 19.53
C ALA A 190 -4.06 13.58 20.22
N ASN A 191 -5.36 13.76 20.47
CA ASN A 191 -5.95 14.96 21.09
C ASN A 191 -6.29 14.79 22.59
N ASN A 192 -5.89 13.67 23.21
CA ASN A 192 -6.02 13.40 24.65
C ASN A 192 -4.64 13.13 25.25
#